data_AF-A0A127T2K5-F1
#
_entry.id   AF-A0A127T2K5-F1
#
_cell.length_a   1.000
_cell.length_b   1.000
_cell.length_c   1.000
_cell.angle_alpha   90.00
_cell.angle_beta   90.00
_cell.angle_gamma   90.00
#
_symmetry.space_group_name_H-M   'P 1'
#
loop_
_entity.id
_entity.type
_entity.pdbx_description
1 polymer ?
#
loop_
_entity_poly.entity_id
_entity_poly.type
_entity_poly.pdbx_seq_one_letter_code
_entity_poly.pdbx_strand_id
1 'polypeptide(L)' 'MATRQRQLDRQTILQAAREVLDSTGLDGFTTRALASHLGVQQPGLYWHFKTKYDLLADL' A
#
# COMPACT_ATOMS: atom_id res chain seq x y z
N MET A 1 -8.76 4.48 -20.52
CA MET A 1 -8.11 5.71 -20.04
C MET A 1 -6.76 5.33 -19.46
N ALA A 2 -5.70 5.97 -19.95
CA ALA A 2 -4.33 5.55 -19.74
C ALA A 2 -3.91 5.69 -18.27
N THR A 3 -3.46 4.60 -17.66
CA THR A 3 -2.56 4.71 -16.53
C THR A 3 -1.22 4.15 -16.98
N ARG A 4 -0.40 5.09 -17.49
CA ARG A 4 1.07 5.00 -17.42
C ARG A 4 1.42 4.30 -16.11
N GLN A 5 2.40 3.42 -16.15
CA GLN A 5 3.14 2.95 -14.99
C GLN A 5 3.66 4.18 -14.23
N ARG A 6 2.79 4.80 -13.42
CA ARG A 6 3.14 5.91 -12.54
C ARG A 6 3.94 5.20 -11.48
N GLN A 7 5.23 5.50 -11.43
CA GLN A 7 6.12 4.94 -10.42
C GLN A 7 5.36 4.97 -9.09
N LEU A 8 5.28 3.80 -8.44
CA LEU A 8 4.61 3.69 -7.17
C LEU A 8 5.30 4.69 -6.24
N ASP A 9 4.58 5.74 -5.83
CA ASP A 9 5.13 6.75 -4.94
C ASP A 9 4.53 6.58 -3.55
N ARG A 10 5.20 7.17 -2.57
CA ARG A 10 4.84 7.00 -1.16
C ARG A 10 3.42 7.49 -0.86
N GLN A 11 2.98 8.58 -1.50
CA GLN A 11 1.62 9.12 -1.28
C GLN A 11 0.55 8.19 -1.82
N THR A 12 0.76 7.61 -3.01
CA THR A 12 -0.14 6.63 -3.61
C THR A 12 -0.28 5.39 -2.71
N ILE A 13 0.82 4.93 -2.12
CA ILE A 13 0.82 3.79 -1.20
C ILE A 13 0.04 4.13 0.08
N LEU A 14 0.24 5.32 0.66
CA LEU A 14 -0.47 5.74 1.88
C LEU A 14 -1.98 5.88 1.65
N GLN A 15 -2.39 6.47 0.53
CA GLN A 15 -3.81 6.56 0.18
C GLN A 15 -4.44 5.16 0.06
N ALA A 16 -3.81 4.26 -0.69
CA ALA A 16 -4.28 2.89 -0.81
C ALA A 16 -4.27 2.15 0.54
N ALA A 17 -3.26 2.39 1.38
CA ALA A 17 -3.18 1.80 2.71
C ALA A 17 -4.36 2.25 3.59
N ARG A 18 -4.76 3.51 3.49
CA ARG A 18 -5.94 4.03 4.17
C ARG A 18 -7.21 3.33 3.72
N GLU A 19 -7.41 3.18 2.41
CA GLU A 19 -8.58 2.49 1.85
C GLU A 19 -8.68 1.02 2.30
N VAL A 20 -7.54 0.30 2.29
CA VAL A 20 -7.48 -1.07 2.78
C VAL A 20 -7.76 -1.12 4.28
N LEU A 21 -7.17 -0.22 5.07
CA LEU A 21 -7.41 -0.15 6.52
C LEU A 21 -8.88 0.13 6.84
N ASP A 22 -9.51 1.09 6.16
CA ASP A 22 -10.90 1.46 6.38
C ASP A 22 -11.86 0.32 6.00
N SER A 23 -11.50 -0.53 5.03
CA SER A 23 -12.32 -1.68 4.59
C SER A 23 -12.10 -2.96 5.41
N THR A 24 -10.87 -3.23 5.87
CA THR A 24 -10.53 -4.48 6.56
C THR A 24 -10.38 -4.34 8.08
N GLY A 25 -10.27 -3.10 8.58
CA GLY A 25 -9.79 -2.83 9.93
C GLY A 25 -8.30 -3.17 10.12
N LEU A 26 -7.77 -2.85 11.30
CA LEU A 26 -6.35 -3.03 11.62
C LEU A 26 -5.89 -4.49 11.60
N ASP A 27 -6.76 -5.40 12.05
CA ASP A 27 -6.48 -6.83 12.12
C ASP A 27 -6.41 -7.46 10.72
N GLY A 28 -7.23 -6.98 9.78
CA GLY A 28 -7.22 -7.41 8.39
C GLY A 28 -6.14 -6.73 7.53
N PHE A 29 -5.57 -5.62 8.01
CA PHE A 29 -4.58 -4.87 7.25
C PHE A 29 -3.24 -5.63 7.17
N THR A 30 -2.81 -5.93 5.94
CA THR A 30 -1.52 -6.56 5.66
C THR A 30 -0.86 -5.92 4.43
N THR A 31 0.47 -5.94 4.36
CA THR A 31 1.22 -5.47 3.17
C THR A 31 0.89 -6.28 1.92
N ARG A 32 0.44 -7.53 2.08
CA ARG A 32 -0.08 -8.35 0.97
C ARG A 32 -1.41 -7.83 0.45
N ALA A 33 -2.36 -7.55 1.33
CA ALA A 33 -3.66 -6.97 0.94
C ALA A 33 -3.46 -5.63 0.23
N LEU A 34 -2.55 -4.80 0.74
CA LEU A 34 -2.18 -3.53 0.11
C LEU A 34 -1.56 -3.69 -1.27
N ALA A 35 -0.58 -4.59 -1.44
CA ALA A 35 0.02 -4.86 -2.75
C ALA A 35 -1.01 -5.37 -3.77
N SER A 36 -1.93 -6.24 -3.33
CA SER A 36 -3.05 -6.71 -4.14
C SER A 36 -4.00 -5.57 -4.52
N HIS A 37 -4.35 -4.68 -3.59
CA HIS A 37 -5.20 -3.50 -3.85
C HIS A 37 -4.56 -2.55 -4.87
N LEU A 38 -3.25 -2.36 -4.78
CA LEU A 38 -2.47 -1.53 -5.71
C LEU A 38 -2.19 -2.22 -7.06
N GLY A 39 -2.50 -3.51 -7.22
CA GLY A 39 -2.19 -4.27 -8.43
C GLY A 39 -0.69 -4.43 -8.70
N VAL A 40 0.15 -4.36 -7.66
CA VAL A 40 1.62 -4.47 -7.75
C VAL A 40 2.13 -5.71 -7.03
N GLN A 41 3.34 -6.15 -7.38
CA GLN A 41 4.01 -7.19 -6.62
C GLN A 41 4.63 -6.61 -5.33
N GLN A 42 4.67 -7.41 -4.27
CA GLN A 42 5.23 -7.02 -2.97
C GLN A 42 6.64 -6.41 -3.02
N PRO A 43 7.60 -6.86 -3.87
CA PRO A 43 8.92 -6.24 -3.96
C PRO A 43 8.86 -4.75 -4.24
N GLY A 44 7.87 -4.28 -5.01
CA GLY A 44 7.66 -2.86 -5.27
C GLY A 44 7.32 -2.05 -4.01
N LEU A 45 6.61 -2.66 -3.05
CA LEU A 45 6.22 -2.03 -1.80
C LEU A 45 7.41 -1.87 -0.84
N TYR A 46 8.31 -2.86 -0.79
CA TYR A 46 9.44 -2.87 0.14
C TYR A 46 10.46 -1.76 -0.08
N TRP A 47 10.52 -1.19 -1.30
CA TRP A 47 11.36 -0.02 -1.58
C TRP A 47 10.90 1.23 -0.81
N HIS A 48 9.62 1.32 -0.46
CA HIS A 48 9.04 2.47 0.24
C HIS A 48 8.82 2.18 1.73
N PHE A 49 8.36 0.98 2.06
CA PHE A 49 8.04 0.59 3.43
C PHE A 49 8.53 -0.83 3.70
N LYS A 50 9.42 -0.99 4.68
CA LYS A 50 10.00 -2.30 5.00
C LYS A 50 9.00 -3.17 5.77
N THR A 51 8.15 -2.54 6.58
CA THR A 51 7.19 -3.24 7.43
C THR A 51 5.79 -2.60 7.38
N LYS A 52 4.78 -3.36 7.81
CA LYS A 52 3.42 -2.83 8.08
C LYS A 52 3.47 -1.67 9.08
N TYR A 53 4.36 -1.74 10.07
CA TYR A 53 4.45 -0.73 11.13
C TYR A 53 4.97 0.61 10.60
N ASP A 54 5.97 0.59 9.70
CA ASP A 54 6.46 1.82 9.05
C ASP A 54 5.32 2.51 8.28
N LEU A 55 4.50 1.70 7.60
CA LEU A 55 3.35 2.17 6.85
C LEU A 55 2.28 2.78 7.75
N LEU A 56 1.98 2.15 8.88
CA LEU A 56 1.01 2.63 9.87
C LEU A 56 1.49 3.86 10.62
N ALA A 57 2.79 4.01 10.84
CA ALA A 57 3.36 5.20 11.48
C ALA A 57 3.27 6.46 10.60
N ASP A 58 3.14 6.27 9.28
CA ASP A 58 3.08 7.32 8.27
C ASP A 58 1.66 7.60 7.74
N LEU A 59 0.65 6.85 8.22
CA LEU A 59 -0.78 7.03 7.91
C LEU A 59 -1.42 8.13 8.76
#